data_AF-A0A7C4MDL0-F1
#
_entry.id   AF-A0A7C4MDL0-F1
#
_cell.length_a   1.000
_cell.length_b   1.000
_cell.length_c   1.000
_cell.angle_alpha   90.00
_cell.angle_beta   90.00
_cell.angle_gamma   90.00
#
_symmetry.space_group_name_H-M   'P 1'
#
loop_
_entity.id
_entity.type
_entity.pdbx_description
1 polymer ?
#
loop_
_entity_poly.entity_id
_entity_poly.type
_entity_poly.pdbx_seq_one_letter_code
_entity_poly.pdbx_strand_id
1 'polypeptide(L)'
;MYNGTVLRFRESKTAEWYDIGLRCRIRGNVYAYTFAYKNDEWLINVRIAENGVLAIVELVSSSRADFIGRQLTQKTMKLERSKIEGYLYIPLSIAYVDRINNRLHYSRLSNIQDVPEEIRNSFKLDIYENVAPHQKIHPRNRLLGKLVVLIRQNEPKRMAWLYVLSRILPIV
;
A
#
# COMPACT_ATOMS: atom_id res chain seq x y z
N MET A 1 -11.50 -2.41 17.79
CA MET A 1 -10.53 -3.54 17.84
C MET A 1 -11.10 -4.70 17.04
N TYR A 2 -10.47 -5.07 15.92
CA TYR A 2 -10.87 -6.24 15.15
C TYR A 2 -10.33 -7.52 15.82
N ASN A 3 -11.08 -8.06 16.77
CA ASN A 3 -10.77 -9.35 17.41
C ASN A 3 -10.88 -10.47 16.35
N GLY A 4 -9.75 -11.01 15.90
CA GLY A 4 -9.66 -12.13 14.95
C GLY A 4 -8.87 -11.84 13.67
N THR A 5 -8.48 -10.59 13.45
CA THR A 5 -7.80 -10.15 12.22
C THR A 5 -6.28 -10.33 12.34
N VAL A 6 -5.74 -11.37 11.69
CA VAL A 6 -4.29 -11.67 11.79
C VAL A 6 -3.63 -11.62 10.42
N LEU A 7 -2.73 -10.65 10.25
CA LEU A 7 -1.74 -10.66 9.17
C LEU A 7 -0.59 -11.58 9.55
N ARG A 8 -0.47 -12.72 8.87
CA ARG A 8 0.52 -13.78 9.14
C ARG A 8 1.61 -13.76 8.07
N PHE A 9 2.85 -13.82 8.51
CA PHE A 9 3.99 -14.05 7.62
C PHE A 9 3.94 -15.50 7.10
N ARG A 10 4.21 -15.69 5.81
CA ARG A 10 4.31 -17.01 5.19
C ARG A 10 5.75 -17.35 4.85
N GLU A 11 6.39 -16.52 4.03
CA GLU A 11 7.75 -16.75 3.56
C GLU A 11 8.41 -15.46 3.10
N SER A 12 9.73 -15.52 2.91
CA SER A 12 10.51 -14.48 2.23
C SER A 12 11.54 -15.11 1.32
N LYS A 13 11.79 -14.47 0.17
CA LYS A 13 12.83 -14.87 -0.77
C LYS A 13 13.44 -13.68 -1.49
N THR A 14 14.67 -13.81 -1.92
CA THR A 14 15.25 -12.88 -2.90
C THR A 14 14.74 -13.22 -4.29
N ALA A 15 14.37 -12.22 -5.07
CA ALA A 15 13.90 -12.38 -6.44
C ALA A 15 14.30 -11.17 -7.30
N GLU A 16 14.18 -11.36 -8.61
CA GLU A 16 14.23 -10.28 -9.58
C GLU A 16 12.86 -10.10 -10.22
N TRP A 17 12.46 -8.85 -10.46
CA TRP A 17 11.25 -8.51 -11.18
C TRP A 17 11.48 -7.32 -12.10
N TYR A 18 10.63 -7.17 -13.11
CA TYR A 18 10.66 -6.00 -13.98
C TYR A 18 9.66 -4.96 -13.45
N ASP A 19 10.13 -3.76 -13.08
CA ASP A 19 9.23 -2.66 -12.71
C ASP A 19 8.82 -1.90 -13.98
N ILE A 20 7.52 -1.94 -14.29
CA ILE A 20 6.97 -1.31 -15.50
C ILE A 20 7.17 0.22 -15.48
N GLY A 21 7.10 0.84 -14.29
CA GLY A 21 7.23 2.30 -14.16
C GLY A 21 8.67 2.80 -14.37
N LEU A 22 9.65 2.04 -13.91
CA LEU A 22 11.08 2.33 -14.05
C LEU A 22 11.69 1.70 -15.31
N ARG A 23 10.96 0.80 -15.98
CA ARG A 23 11.36 0.07 -17.20
C ARG A 23 12.70 -0.66 -17.04
N CYS A 24 12.97 -1.18 -15.84
CA CYS A 24 14.21 -1.89 -15.53
C CYS A 24 13.94 -3.15 -14.70
N ARG A 25 14.92 -4.06 -14.69
CA ARG A 25 14.96 -5.17 -13.74
C ARG A 25 15.42 -4.66 -12.39
N ILE A 26 14.73 -5.09 -11.35
CA ILE A 26 15.02 -4.79 -9.95
C ILE A 26 15.22 -6.10 -9.23
N ARG A 27 16.32 -6.18 -8.48
CA ARG A 27 16.58 -7.25 -7.52
C ARG A 27 16.18 -6.79 -6.13
N GLY A 28 15.67 -7.71 -5.31
CA GLY A 28 15.35 -7.42 -3.92
C GLY A 28 14.64 -8.57 -3.21
N ASN A 29 14.01 -8.26 -2.09
CA ASN A 29 13.34 -9.25 -1.24
C ASN A 29 11.84 -9.19 -1.43
N VAL A 30 11.21 -10.36 -1.53
CA VAL A 30 9.77 -10.54 -1.60
C VAL A 30 9.31 -11.21 -0.32
N TYR A 31 8.37 -10.59 0.37
CA TYR A 31 7.75 -11.08 1.59
C TYR A 31 6.29 -11.41 1.30
N ALA A 32 5.88 -12.64 1.62
CA ALA A 32 4.51 -13.09 1.47
C ALA A 32 3.79 -13.06 2.82
N TYR A 33 2.60 -12.47 2.84
CA TYR A 33 1.72 -12.41 3.99
C TYR A 33 0.34 -12.94 3.63
N THR A 34 -0.29 -13.67 4.55
CA THR A 34 -1.71 -14.00 4.46
C THR A 34 -2.51 -13.19 5.46
N PHE A 35 -3.67 -12.73 5.03
CA PHE A 35 -4.62 -12.00 5.84
C PHE A 35 -5.96 -12.72 5.79
N ALA A 36 -6.57 -12.98 6.94
CA ALA A 36 -7.87 -13.64 7.03
C ALA A 36 -8.90 -12.73 7.71
N TYR A 37 -10.10 -12.63 7.13
CA TYR A 37 -11.21 -11.86 7.66
C TYR A 37 -12.56 -12.36 7.12
N LYS A 38 -13.55 -12.58 8.00
CA LYS A 38 -14.91 -13.04 7.66
C LYS A 38 -14.94 -14.18 6.61
N ASN A 39 -14.14 -15.22 6.84
CA ASN A 39 -13.95 -16.39 5.96
C ASN A 39 -13.19 -16.14 4.65
N ASP A 40 -12.81 -14.90 4.35
CA ASP A 40 -11.95 -14.59 3.21
C ASP A 40 -10.47 -14.66 3.60
N GLU A 41 -9.64 -15.30 2.78
CA GLU A 41 -8.18 -15.29 2.88
C GLU A 41 -7.57 -14.53 1.70
N TRP A 42 -6.54 -13.73 1.98
CA TRP A 42 -5.89 -12.83 1.04
C TRP A 42 -4.38 -13.04 1.09
N LEU A 43 -3.75 -13.32 -0.04
CA LEU A 43 -2.30 -13.44 -0.16
C LEU A 43 -1.72 -12.12 -0.69
N ILE A 44 -0.88 -11.47 0.11
CA ILE A 44 -0.30 -10.17 -0.16
C ILE A 44 1.22 -10.33 -0.27
N ASN A 45 1.78 -9.83 -1.36
CA ASN A 45 3.23 -9.75 -1.53
C ASN A 45 3.71 -8.32 -1.29
N VAL A 46 4.82 -8.20 -0.58
CA VAL A 46 5.60 -6.96 -0.45
C VAL A 46 6.96 -7.20 -1.08
N ARG A 47 7.24 -6.51 -2.19
CA ARG A 47 8.55 -6.52 -2.85
C ARG A 47 9.32 -5.28 -2.44
N ILE A 48 10.54 -5.42 -1.94
CA ILE A 48 11.40 -4.30 -1.53
C ILE A 48 12.70 -4.41 -2.32
N ALA A 49 13.02 -3.37 -3.10
CA ALA A 49 14.27 -3.30 -3.85
C ALA A 49 15.48 -3.39 -2.91
N GLU A 50 16.57 -4.02 -3.35
CA GLU A 50 17.77 -4.23 -2.54
C GLU A 50 18.40 -2.92 -2.03
N ASN A 51 18.34 -1.88 -2.85
CA ASN A 51 18.79 -0.53 -2.49
C ASN A 51 17.81 0.25 -1.58
N GLY A 52 16.68 -0.36 -1.20
CA GLY A 52 15.67 0.23 -0.31
C GLY A 52 14.90 1.41 -0.89
N VAL A 53 15.04 1.75 -2.17
CA VAL A 53 14.44 2.99 -2.74
C VAL A 53 12.99 2.82 -3.19
N LEU A 54 12.53 1.57 -3.27
CA LEU A 54 11.22 1.21 -3.81
C LEU A 54 10.66 0.01 -3.07
N ALA A 55 9.38 0.09 -2.72
CA ALA A 55 8.59 -1.08 -2.36
C ALA A 55 7.28 -1.13 -3.14
N ILE A 56 6.82 -2.35 -3.44
CA ILE A 56 5.56 -2.62 -4.12
C ILE A 56 4.77 -3.58 -3.25
N VAL A 57 3.54 -3.22 -2.91
CA VAL A 57 2.58 -4.11 -2.27
C VAL A 57 1.49 -4.47 -3.26
N GLU A 58 1.22 -5.75 -3.42
CA GLU A 58 0.21 -6.26 -4.35
C GLU A 58 -0.57 -7.41 -3.71
N LEU A 59 -1.83 -7.53 -4.10
CA LEU A 59 -2.61 -8.72 -3.81
C LEU A 59 -2.32 -9.76 -4.89
N VAL A 60 -1.81 -10.93 -4.48
CA VAL A 60 -1.51 -12.04 -5.38
C VAL A 60 -2.77 -12.84 -5.68
N SER A 61 -3.52 -13.17 -4.64
CA SER A 61 -4.75 -13.95 -4.72
C SER A 61 -5.68 -13.66 -3.55
N SER A 62 -6.94 -14.01 -3.72
CA SER A 62 -7.98 -13.94 -2.69
C SER A 62 -8.87 -15.17 -2.84
N SER A 63 -9.45 -15.65 -1.74
CA SER A 63 -10.54 -16.64 -1.76
C SER A 63 -11.84 -16.07 -2.36
N ARG A 64 -11.98 -14.75 -2.49
CA ARG A 64 -13.11 -14.13 -3.17
C ARG A 64 -12.98 -14.24 -4.67
N ALA A 65 -13.95 -14.92 -5.28
CA ALA A 65 -14.08 -15.03 -6.73
C ALA A 65 -14.95 -13.90 -7.36
N ASP A 66 -15.16 -12.79 -6.65
CA ASP A 66 -16.01 -11.69 -7.11
C ASP A 66 -15.21 -10.55 -7.79
N PHE A 67 -15.92 -9.51 -8.23
CA PHE A 67 -15.30 -8.36 -8.89
C PHE A 67 -14.33 -7.60 -7.98
N ILE A 68 -14.52 -7.64 -6.65
CA ILE A 68 -13.64 -6.97 -5.68
C ILE A 68 -12.28 -7.66 -5.68
N GLY A 69 -12.27 -8.99 -5.49
CA GLY A 69 -11.05 -9.79 -5.54
C GLY A 69 -10.30 -9.57 -6.85
N ARG A 70 -11.01 -9.64 -7.99
CA ARG A 70 -10.43 -9.44 -9.33
C ARG A 70 -9.86 -8.03 -9.55
N GLN A 71 -10.50 -6.98 -9.04
CA GLN A 71 -10.02 -5.60 -9.25
C GLN A 71 -8.87 -5.25 -8.31
N LEU A 72 -8.82 -5.81 -7.11
CA LEU A 72 -7.70 -5.62 -6.18
C LEU A 72 -6.41 -6.25 -6.70
N THR A 73 -6.45 -7.45 -7.28
CA THR A 73 -5.25 -8.11 -7.85
C THR A 73 -4.63 -7.35 -9.02
N GLN A 74 -5.39 -6.47 -9.68
CA GLN A 74 -4.91 -5.63 -10.79
C GLN A 74 -4.26 -4.31 -10.32
N LYS A 75 -4.26 -4.02 -9.02
CA LYS A 75 -3.77 -2.75 -8.47
C LYS A 75 -2.66 -3.00 -7.44
N THR A 76 -1.61 -2.21 -7.53
CA THR A 76 -0.48 -2.24 -6.62
C THR A 76 -0.35 -0.92 -5.86
N MET A 77 0.22 -0.98 -4.67
CA MET A 77 0.67 0.18 -3.91
C MET A 77 2.17 0.32 -4.09
N LYS A 78 2.59 1.44 -4.68
CA LYS A 78 4.01 1.76 -4.91
C LYS A 78 4.47 2.77 -3.88
N LEU A 79 5.39 2.36 -3.00
CA LEU A 79 6.03 3.24 -2.02
C LEU A 79 7.39 3.65 -2.56
N GLU A 80 7.65 4.94 -2.61
CA GLU A 80 8.86 5.50 -3.20
C GLU A 80 9.75 6.13 -2.12
N ARG A 81 11.06 6.22 -2.39
CA ARG A 81 12.02 6.87 -1.49
C ARG A 81 11.58 8.28 -1.11
N SER A 82 11.48 8.52 0.21
CA SER A 82 11.27 9.86 0.77
C SER A 82 12.57 10.66 0.80
N LYS A 83 12.47 11.99 0.86
CA LYS A 83 13.61 12.83 1.26
C LYS A 83 14.01 12.63 2.73
N ILE A 84 13.12 12.07 3.56
CA ILE A 84 13.43 11.66 4.93
C ILE A 84 14.16 10.32 4.87
N GLU A 85 15.39 10.29 5.37
CA GLU A 85 16.26 9.12 5.30
C GLU A 85 15.64 7.88 5.97
N GLY A 86 15.80 6.72 5.31
CA GLY A 86 15.28 5.44 5.77
C GLY A 86 13.77 5.22 5.58
N TYR A 87 13.04 6.22 5.07
CA TYR A 87 11.59 6.13 4.82
C TYR A 87 11.24 6.00 3.35
N LEU A 88 10.23 5.18 3.10
CA LEU A 88 9.42 5.21 1.90
C LEU A 88 8.12 5.96 2.17
N TYR A 89 7.55 6.58 1.15
CA TYR A 89 6.26 7.24 1.22
C TYR A 89 5.30 6.81 0.12
N ILE A 90 4.00 6.91 0.40
CA ILE A 90 2.94 6.72 -0.59
C ILE A 90 1.77 7.66 -0.28
N PRO A 91 1.10 8.23 -1.30
CA PRO A 91 -0.15 8.96 -1.11
C PRO A 91 -1.21 8.09 -0.43
N LEU A 92 -1.76 8.58 0.68
CA LEU A 92 -2.82 7.88 1.38
C LEU A 92 -4.09 7.92 0.55
N SER A 93 -4.63 6.74 0.28
CA SER A 93 -5.92 6.61 -0.37
C SER A 93 -6.70 5.44 0.22
N ILE A 94 -8.00 5.60 0.38
CA ILE A 94 -8.89 4.59 0.94
C ILE A 94 -9.79 4.03 -0.16
N ALA A 95 -9.88 2.72 -0.23
CA ALA A 95 -10.74 2.01 -1.16
C ALA A 95 -12.21 2.20 -0.82
N TYR A 96 -13.05 2.31 -1.85
CA TYR A 96 -14.51 2.26 -1.72
C TYR A 96 -15.11 1.60 -2.96
N VAL A 97 -16.30 1.02 -2.82
CA VAL A 97 -16.98 0.30 -3.90
C VAL A 97 -18.14 1.12 -4.42
N ASP A 98 -18.14 1.38 -5.73
CA ASP A 98 -19.34 1.75 -6.47
C ASP A 98 -20.11 0.46 -6.77
N ARG A 99 -21.21 0.24 -6.03
CA ARG A 99 -22.06 -0.95 -6.15
C ARG A 99 -22.92 -0.93 -7.40
N ILE A 100 -23.21 0.25 -7.97
CA ILE A 100 -24.03 0.36 -9.19
C ILE A 100 -23.22 -0.13 -10.39
N ASN A 101 -21.96 0.31 -10.49
CA ASN A 101 -21.09 -0.04 -11.60
C ASN A 101 -20.15 -1.22 -11.31
N ASN A 102 -20.26 -1.87 -10.15
CA ASN A 102 -19.36 -2.91 -9.66
C ASN A 102 -17.88 -2.53 -9.83
N ARG A 103 -17.52 -1.32 -9.38
CA ARG A 103 -16.20 -0.75 -9.60
C ARG A 103 -15.51 -0.36 -8.30
N LEU A 104 -14.24 -0.71 -8.21
CA LEU A 104 -13.38 -0.32 -7.11
C LEU A 104 -12.77 1.06 -7.39
N HIS A 105 -12.93 1.97 -6.43
CA HIS A 105 -12.40 3.32 -6.47
C HIS A 105 -11.51 3.59 -5.26
N TYR A 106 -10.75 4.68 -5.34
CA TYR A 106 -9.82 5.10 -4.31
C TYR A 106 -9.93 6.60 -4.08
N SER A 107 -10.27 7.01 -2.86
CA SER A 107 -10.31 8.42 -2.47
C SER A 107 -8.99 8.83 -1.86
N ARG A 108 -8.40 9.93 -2.33
CA ARG A 108 -7.17 10.50 -1.74
C ARG A 108 -7.53 11.50 -0.65
N LEU A 109 -6.92 11.35 0.52
CA LEU A 109 -7.22 12.18 1.67
C LEU A 109 -6.33 13.43 1.73
N SER A 110 -6.92 14.55 2.17
CA SER A 110 -6.22 15.81 2.45
C SER A 110 -6.32 16.21 3.92
N ASN A 111 -7.35 15.74 4.63
CA ASN A 111 -7.59 16.08 6.03
C ASN A 111 -7.30 14.86 6.90
N ILE A 112 -6.56 15.09 8.00
CA ILE A 112 -6.19 14.06 8.97
C ILE A 112 -7.41 13.48 9.69
N GLN A 113 -8.50 14.25 9.79
CA GLN A 113 -9.74 13.80 10.43
C GLN A 113 -10.51 12.77 9.59
N ASP A 114 -10.28 12.74 8.28
CA ASP A 114 -10.90 11.76 7.37
C ASP A 114 -10.13 10.43 7.34
N VAL A 115 -8.99 10.37 8.02
CA VAL A 115 -8.15 9.16 8.06
C VAL A 115 -8.75 8.17 9.07
N PRO A 116 -8.99 6.90 8.66
CA PRO A 116 -9.41 5.86 9.59
C PRO A 116 -8.50 5.80 10.82
N GLU A 117 -9.10 5.68 12.00
CA GLU A 117 -8.40 5.76 13.28
C GLU A 117 -7.24 4.77 13.36
N GLU A 118 -7.44 3.55 12.86
CA GLU A 118 -6.41 2.51 12.84
C GLU A 118 -5.19 2.93 12.02
N ILE A 119 -5.37 3.62 10.89
CA ILE A 119 -4.26 4.13 10.07
C ILE A 119 -3.59 5.31 10.81
N ARG A 120 -4.39 6.24 11.33
CA ARG A 120 -3.90 7.42 12.04
C ARG A 120 -3.03 7.06 13.26
N ASN A 121 -3.42 6.02 14.00
CA ASN A 121 -2.71 5.57 15.19
C ASN A 121 -1.52 4.64 14.87
N SER A 122 -1.57 3.93 13.74
CA SER A 122 -0.55 2.91 13.39
C SER A 122 0.55 3.42 12.47
N PHE A 123 0.41 4.60 11.85
CA PHE A 123 1.34 5.07 10.83
C PHE A 123 1.75 6.52 11.02
N LYS A 124 2.97 6.83 10.59
CA LYS A 124 3.41 8.21 10.46
C LYS A 124 2.76 8.82 9.23
N LEU A 125 2.05 9.93 9.42
CA LEU A 125 1.36 10.69 8.37
C LEU A 125 2.00 12.07 8.24
N ASP A 126 2.01 12.58 7.02
CA ASP A 126 2.47 13.93 6.70
C ASP A 126 1.78 14.41 5.42
N ILE A 127 2.02 15.66 5.03
CA ILE A 127 1.66 16.15 3.69
C ILE A 127 2.74 15.80 2.67
N TYR A 128 2.35 15.62 1.43
CA TYR A 128 3.21 15.19 0.33
C TYR A 128 4.50 16.04 0.18
N GLU A 129 4.40 17.36 0.26
CA GLU A 129 5.48 18.31 0.07
C GLU A 129 6.57 18.19 1.16
N ASN A 130 6.17 17.75 2.35
CA ASN A 130 7.07 17.55 3.47
C ASN A 130 7.93 16.29 3.34
N VAL A 131 7.63 15.39 2.40
CA VAL A 131 8.29 14.08 2.31
C VAL A 131 8.78 13.72 0.92
N ALA A 132 8.19 14.29 -0.13
CA ALA A 132 8.56 13.99 -1.50
C ALA A 132 9.94 14.59 -1.83
N PRO A 133 10.75 13.92 -2.67
CA PRO A 133 11.96 14.51 -3.25
C PRO A 133 11.64 15.85 -3.92
N HIS A 134 12.50 16.85 -3.76
CA HIS A 134 12.25 18.21 -4.22
C HIS A 134 11.92 18.27 -5.73
N GLN A 135 12.55 17.41 -6.54
CA GLN A 135 12.33 17.33 -7.99
C GLN A 135 10.89 16.88 -8.36
N LYS A 136 10.16 16.26 -7.42
CA LYS A 136 8.76 15.83 -7.62
C LYS A 136 7.73 16.85 -7.11
N ILE A 137 8.18 17.99 -6.56
CA ILE A 137 7.30 19.05 -6.05
C ILE A 137 7.19 20.12 -7.14
N HIS A 138 6.03 20.19 -7.80
CA HIS A 138 5.73 21.17 -8.83
C HIS A 138 4.24 21.56 -8.76
N PRO A 139 3.85 22.82 -9.04
CA PRO A 139 2.48 23.33 -8.88
C PRO A 139 1.35 22.50 -9.51
N ARG A 140 1.62 21.84 -10.64
CA ARG A 140 0.66 20.95 -11.33
C ARG A 140 0.56 19.54 -10.74
N ASN A 141 1.31 19.22 -9.69
CA ASN A 141 1.26 17.91 -9.07
C ASN A 141 -0.03 17.74 -8.26
N ARG A 142 -0.86 16.78 -8.64
CA ARG A 142 -2.15 16.49 -7.98
C ARG A 142 -2.02 15.93 -6.55
N LEU A 143 -0.79 15.73 -6.07
CA LEU A 143 -0.49 15.31 -4.71
C LEU A 143 -0.24 16.46 -3.75
N LEU A 144 -0.14 17.71 -4.24
CA LEU A 144 0.00 18.86 -3.35
C LEU A 144 -1.19 18.93 -2.38
N GLY A 145 -0.88 19.15 -1.09
CA GLY A 145 -1.85 19.16 0.00
C GLY A 145 -2.52 17.82 0.28
N LYS A 146 -2.01 16.71 -0.27
CA LYS A 146 -2.50 15.36 0.01
C LYS A 146 -1.69 14.72 1.12
N LEU A 147 -2.38 13.93 1.94
CA LEU A 147 -1.74 13.13 2.97
C LEU A 147 -0.98 11.96 2.36
N VAL A 148 0.15 11.66 2.97
CA VAL A 148 1.00 10.51 2.66
C VAL A 148 1.24 9.69 3.92
N VAL A 149 1.52 8.41 3.71
CA VAL A 149 2.00 7.51 4.77
C VAL A 149 3.49 7.34 4.61
N LEU A 150 4.24 7.44 5.71
CA LEU A 150 5.65 7.07 5.76
C LEU A 150 5.83 5.72 6.48
N ILE A 151 6.64 4.85 5.87
CA ILE A 151 6.99 3.53 6.41
C ILE A 151 8.49 3.35 6.25
N ARG A 152 9.19 2.78 7.25
CA ARG A 152 10.62 2.50 7.08
C ARG A 152 10.83 1.43 6.02
N GLN A 153 11.91 1.55 5.26
CA GLN A 153 12.22 0.64 4.15
C GLN A 153 12.39 -0.84 4.58
N ASN A 154 12.63 -1.10 5.87
CA ASN A 154 12.79 -2.44 6.43
C ASN A 154 11.56 -2.96 7.19
N GLU A 155 10.37 -2.38 6.98
CA GLU A 155 9.14 -2.78 7.66
C GLU A 155 8.09 -3.40 6.71
N PRO A 156 8.38 -4.54 6.04
CA PRO A 156 7.47 -5.15 5.07
C PRO A 156 6.09 -5.49 5.65
N LYS A 157 6.04 -5.94 6.91
CA LYS A 157 4.78 -6.24 7.61
C LYS A 157 3.89 -5.00 7.72
N ARG A 158 4.46 -3.81 7.95
CA ARG A 158 3.68 -2.56 8.03
C ARG A 158 3.19 -2.12 6.65
N MET A 159 3.97 -2.37 5.60
CA MET A 159 3.54 -2.09 4.22
C MET A 159 2.34 -2.98 3.82
N ALA A 160 2.41 -4.28 4.12
CA ALA A 160 1.27 -5.19 3.96
C ALA A 160 0.08 -4.77 4.82
N TRP A 161 0.31 -4.35 6.06
CA TRP A 161 -0.75 -3.89 6.94
C TRP A 161 -1.44 -2.62 6.43
N LEU A 162 -0.69 -1.67 5.88
CA LEU A 162 -1.28 -0.49 5.24
C LEU A 162 -2.17 -0.90 4.06
N TYR A 163 -1.74 -1.87 3.24
CA TYR A 163 -2.56 -2.39 2.14
C TYR A 163 -3.87 -2.96 2.67
N VAL A 164 -3.84 -3.78 3.73
CA VAL A 164 -5.05 -4.31 4.37
C VAL A 164 -5.99 -3.19 4.81
N LEU A 165 -5.49 -2.24 5.60
CA LEU A 165 -6.32 -1.16 6.17
C LEU A 165 -6.89 -0.21 5.12
N SER A 166 -6.17 0.00 4.01
CA SER A 166 -6.55 1.00 2.99
C SER A 166 -7.23 0.41 1.76
N ARG A 167 -7.13 -0.91 1.53
CA ARG A 167 -7.62 -1.58 0.32
C ARG A 167 -8.62 -2.68 0.60
N ILE A 168 -8.42 -3.47 1.66
CA ILE A 168 -9.22 -4.67 1.93
C ILE A 168 -10.33 -4.33 2.91
N LEU A 169 -9.99 -3.96 4.15
CA LEU A 169 -10.99 -3.72 5.22
C LEU A 169 -12.09 -2.70 4.88
N PRO A 170 -11.82 -1.60 4.15
CA PRO A 170 -12.87 -0.62 3.83
C PRO A 170 -14.00 -1.16 2.95
N ILE A 171 -13.84 -2.33 2.33
CA ILE A 171 -14.75 -2.85 1.31
C ILE A 171 -15.28 -4.27 1.59
N VAL A 172 -14.94 -4.88 2.74
CA VAL A 172 -15.31 -6.25 3.16
C VAL A 172 -16.00 -6.33 4.53
#